data_AF-A0A954FR51-F1
#
_entry.id   AF-A0A954FR51-F1
#
_cell.length_a   1.000
_cell.length_b   1.000
_cell.length_c   1.000
_cell.angle_alpha   90.00
_cell.angle_beta   90.00
_cell.angle_gamma   90.00
#
_symmetry.space_group_name_H-M   'P 1'
#
loop_
_entity.id
_entity.type
_entity.pdbx_description
1 polymer ?
#
loop_
_entity_poly.entity_id
_entity_poly.type
_entity_poly.pdbx_seq_one_letter_code
_entity_poly.pdbx_strand_id
1 'polypeptide(L)'
;EVNDDFIKAASDCEHLCPQFHPALQSGSNTVLTRMRRRYRVERFLDRLEQIRDLLGNDPAFSTDIIVGFPGETDAEFEETLETCRRARFMKVHVFPFSRRDGTPAATMPDQVAPEVIKERVHVLSDLERELAEQFYKSRINSSAVEPVVTGHAGRVPPIAEPDSPVLEVLAERQSETRPGYVRGSDRWYMPVEVPGTMQDHGQFILCRAVSADREGVVATRMTDAVVPNATEPQQRRTLTAMGETRKASGIEDSRAAVLSDSETPLDLVQLRMPHRDTRMTGADVWPH
;
A
#
# COMPACT_ATOMS: atom_id res chain seq x y z
N GLU A 1 -11.72 -4.73 -11.14
CA GLU A 1 -12.44 -4.80 -9.85
C GLU A 1 -11.67 -5.72 -8.92
N VAL A 2 -11.47 -5.33 -7.66
CA VAL A 2 -11.01 -6.27 -6.63
C VAL A 2 -12.25 -7.05 -6.22
N ASN A 3 -12.43 -8.29 -6.66
CA ASN A 3 -13.58 -9.13 -6.30
C ASN A 3 -13.26 -10.03 -5.10
N ASP A 4 -14.28 -10.65 -4.50
CA ASP A 4 -14.10 -11.44 -3.28
C ASP A 4 -13.24 -12.68 -3.53
N ASP A 5 -13.34 -13.27 -4.72
CA ASP A 5 -12.53 -14.42 -5.11
C ASP A 5 -11.04 -14.07 -5.20
N PHE A 6 -10.71 -12.88 -5.69
CA PHE A 6 -9.33 -12.37 -5.68
C PHE A 6 -8.83 -12.17 -4.25
N ILE A 7 -9.65 -11.60 -3.35
CA ILE A 7 -9.21 -11.37 -1.96
C ILE A 7 -9.04 -12.70 -1.21
N LYS A 8 -9.91 -13.69 -1.46
CA LYS A 8 -9.76 -15.05 -0.88
C LYS A 8 -8.53 -15.77 -1.44
N ALA A 9 -8.29 -15.70 -2.74
CA ALA A 9 -7.06 -16.26 -3.32
C ALA A 9 -5.81 -15.55 -2.77
N ALA A 10 -5.93 -14.25 -2.49
CA ALA A 10 -4.89 -13.46 -1.84
C ALA A 10 -4.66 -13.87 -0.37
N SER A 11 -5.71 -14.14 0.42
CA SER A 11 -5.58 -14.56 1.82
C SER A 11 -4.85 -15.90 1.96
N ASP A 12 -5.01 -16.80 0.99
CA ASP A 12 -4.42 -18.14 1.01
C ASP A 12 -2.95 -18.16 0.51
N CYS A 13 -2.42 -17.03 0.04
CA CYS A 13 -1.09 -16.93 -0.53
C CYS A 13 -0.05 -16.48 0.52
N GLU A 14 0.80 -17.41 0.96
CA GLU A 14 1.86 -17.17 1.95
C GLU A 14 2.83 -16.04 1.56
N HIS A 15 3.13 -15.93 0.26
CA HIS A 15 4.06 -14.95 -0.31
C HIS A 15 3.41 -13.62 -0.68
N LEU A 16 2.11 -13.43 -0.41
CA LEU A 16 1.48 -12.15 -0.67
C LEU A 16 1.94 -11.10 0.34
N CYS A 17 2.42 -9.97 -0.17
CA CYS A 17 2.55 -8.74 0.60
C CYS A 17 1.15 -8.11 0.74
N PRO A 18 0.61 -7.96 1.97
CA PRO A 18 -0.72 -7.40 2.21
C PRO A 18 -0.71 -5.87 2.04
N GLN A 19 -0.43 -5.42 0.82
CA GLN A 19 -0.41 -4.02 0.41
C GLN A 19 -1.29 -3.85 -0.83
N PHE A 20 -2.20 -2.88 -0.78
CA PHE A 20 -3.10 -2.58 -1.90
C PHE A 20 -3.08 -1.10 -2.24
N HIS A 21 -3.19 -0.81 -3.53
CA HIS A 21 -3.24 0.56 -4.07
C HIS A 21 -4.59 0.85 -4.77
N PRO A 22 -5.69 0.99 -4.04
CA PRO A 22 -6.97 1.39 -4.62
C PRO A 22 -6.97 2.90 -4.95
N ALA A 23 -7.21 3.25 -6.22
CA ALA A 23 -7.18 4.65 -6.68
C ALA A 23 -8.48 5.40 -6.32
N LEU A 24 -8.45 6.22 -5.26
CA LEU A 24 -9.59 7.04 -4.82
C LEU A 24 -9.77 8.31 -5.65
N GLN A 25 -8.69 9.04 -5.93
CA GLN A 25 -8.63 10.33 -6.64
C GLN A 25 -9.13 11.55 -5.85
N SER A 26 -10.25 11.44 -5.12
CA SER A 26 -10.74 12.47 -4.19
C SER A 26 -11.66 11.81 -3.15
N GLY A 27 -11.65 12.33 -1.91
CA GLY A 27 -12.58 11.86 -0.87
C GLY A 27 -13.89 12.64 -0.81
N SER A 28 -14.22 13.42 -1.84
CA SER A 28 -15.49 14.11 -1.96
C SER A 28 -16.32 13.54 -3.11
N ASN A 29 -17.56 13.13 -2.82
CA ASN A 29 -18.49 12.57 -3.82
C ASN A 29 -18.83 13.57 -4.94
N THR A 30 -18.91 14.86 -4.62
CA THR A 30 -19.19 15.92 -5.61
C THR A 30 -17.98 16.17 -6.51
N VAL A 31 -16.76 16.17 -5.97
CA VAL A 31 -15.53 16.23 -6.76
C VAL A 31 -15.38 15.00 -7.66
N LEU A 32 -15.58 13.80 -7.11
CA LEU A 32 -15.56 12.54 -7.86
C LEU A 32 -16.55 12.55 -9.04
N THR A 33 -17.74 13.10 -8.82
CA THR A 33 -18.76 13.27 -9.87
C THR A 33 -18.26 14.21 -10.96
N ARG A 34 -17.63 15.34 -10.60
CA ARG A 34 -17.03 16.27 -11.58
C ARG A 34 -15.86 15.65 -12.33
N MET A 35 -15.11 14.76 -11.69
CA MET A 35 -14.07 13.92 -12.32
C MET A 35 -14.65 12.77 -13.18
N ARG A 36 -15.97 12.62 -13.27
CA ARG A 36 -16.69 11.54 -13.98
C ARG A 36 -16.40 10.14 -13.43
N ARG A 37 -16.12 10.02 -12.13
CA ARG A 37 -16.01 8.72 -11.45
C ARG A 37 -17.41 8.17 -11.15
N ARG A 38 -17.60 6.86 -11.35
CA ARG A 38 -18.89 6.17 -11.19
C ARG A 38 -19.02 5.42 -9.86
N TYR A 39 -18.22 5.78 -8.86
CA TYR A 39 -18.27 5.22 -7.51
C TYR A 39 -18.40 6.35 -6.49
N ARG A 40 -18.80 5.97 -5.28
CA ARG A 40 -18.91 6.87 -4.13
C ARG A 40 -17.89 6.50 -3.05
N VAL A 41 -17.54 7.47 -2.23
CA VAL A 41 -16.61 7.34 -1.10
C VAL A 41 -17.05 6.23 -0.14
N GLU A 42 -18.34 6.13 0.15
CA GLU A 42 -18.87 5.13 1.08
C GLU A 42 -18.57 3.71 0.57
N ARG A 43 -18.91 3.41 -0.69
CA ARG A 43 -18.62 2.11 -1.32
C ARG A 43 -17.12 1.81 -1.36
N PHE A 44 -16.29 2.84 -1.54
CA PHE A 44 -14.83 2.68 -1.53
C PHE A 44 -14.33 2.27 -0.14
N LEU A 45 -14.79 2.95 0.92
CA LEU A 45 -14.42 2.65 2.30
C LEU A 45 -14.93 1.28 2.74
N ASP A 46 -16.19 0.94 2.41
CA ASP A 46 -16.77 -0.38 2.66
C ASP A 46 -15.89 -1.48 2.04
N ARG A 47 -15.32 -1.22 0.85
CA ARG A 47 -14.42 -2.18 0.20
C ARG A 47 -13.09 -2.35 0.94
N LEU A 48 -12.54 -1.29 1.52
CA LEU A 48 -11.33 -1.40 2.34
C LEU A 48 -11.58 -2.21 3.61
N GLU A 49 -12.74 -2.02 4.24
CA GLU A 49 -13.16 -2.80 5.41
C GLU A 49 -13.34 -4.28 5.06
N GLN A 50 -14.00 -4.59 3.95
CA GLN A 50 -14.12 -5.97 3.47
C GLN A 50 -12.77 -6.63 3.21
N ILE A 51 -11.79 -5.90 2.64
CA ILE A 51 -10.44 -6.43 2.44
C ILE A 51 -9.78 -6.75 3.79
N ARG A 52 -9.93 -5.89 4.81
CA ARG A 52 -9.41 -6.15 6.16
C ARG A 52 -10.01 -7.41 6.77
N ASP A 53 -11.34 -7.53 6.69
CA ASP A 53 -12.07 -8.68 7.24
C ASP A 53 -11.67 -9.99 6.58
N LEU A 54 -11.55 -10.00 5.25
CA LEU A 54 -11.20 -11.20 4.49
C LEU A 54 -9.75 -11.64 4.71
N LEU A 55 -8.82 -10.69 4.88
CA LEU A 55 -7.42 -11.03 5.14
C LEU A 55 -7.14 -11.37 6.60
N GLY A 56 -8.06 -11.05 7.52
CA GLY A 56 -7.87 -11.24 8.96
C GLY A 56 -6.68 -10.44 9.53
N ASN A 57 -6.23 -9.42 8.81
CA ASN A 57 -5.11 -8.54 9.18
C ASN A 57 -5.38 -7.10 8.70
N ASP A 58 -4.51 -6.14 9.06
CA ASP A 58 -4.67 -4.73 8.65
C ASP A 58 -3.75 -4.35 7.46
N PRO A 59 -4.06 -4.71 6.21
CA PRO A 59 -3.19 -4.44 5.07
C PRO A 59 -2.81 -2.96 4.94
N ALA A 60 -1.65 -2.71 4.35
CA ALA A 60 -1.22 -1.36 4.03
C ALA A 60 -2.01 -0.86 2.80
N PHE A 61 -2.75 0.23 2.97
CA PHE A 61 -3.43 0.89 1.85
C PHE A 61 -2.67 2.12 1.39
N SER A 62 -2.53 2.25 0.07
CA SER A 62 -2.08 3.46 -0.57
C SER A 62 -3.08 3.96 -1.60
N THR A 63 -3.04 5.26 -1.93
CA THR A 63 -3.93 5.84 -2.95
C THR A 63 -3.28 7.03 -3.63
N ASP A 64 -3.85 7.40 -4.77
CA ASP A 64 -3.63 8.68 -5.42
C ASP A 64 -4.78 9.65 -5.10
N ILE A 65 -4.45 10.91 -4.81
CA ILE A 65 -5.41 12.00 -4.62
C ILE A 65 -4.99 13.20 -5.46
N ILE A 66 -5.94 13.78 -6.20
CA ILE A 66 -5.77 15.03 -6.92
C ILE A 66 -6.35 16.16 -6.07
N VAL A 67 -5.55 17.19 -5.79
CA VAL A 67 -5.98 18.39 -5.06
C VAL A 67 -6.08 19.59 -5.99
N GLY A 68 -7.06 20.46 -5.78
CA GLY A 68 -7.27 21.65 -6.60
C GLY A 68 -8.04 21.40 -7.89
N PHE A 69 -8.85 20.35 -7.95
CA PHE A 69 -9.70 20.10 -9.12
C PHE A 69 -10.66 21.31 -9.33
N PRO A 70 -11.02 21.68 -10.57
CA PRO A 70 -11.89 22.83 -10.82
C PRO A 70 -13.19 22.79 -10.00
N GLY A 71 -13.46 23.87 -9.28
CA GLY A 71 -14.58 24.02 -8.36
C GLY A 71 -14.42 23.34 -6.99
N GLU A 72 -13.26 22.78 -6.65
CA GLU A 72 -13.03 22.17 -5.33
C GLU A 72 -13.04 23.20 -4.20
N THR A 73 -14.04 23.08 -3.34
CA THR A 73 -14.26 23.94 -2.16
C THR A 73 -13.49 23.46 -0.93
N ASP A 74 -13.39 24.31 0.10
CA ASP A 74 -12.74 23.94 1.36
C ASP A 74 -13.47 22.79 2.08
N ALA A 75 -14.80 22.76 1.99
CA ALA A 75 -15.60 21.67 2.56
C ALA A 75 -15.31 20.32 1.88
N GLU A 76 -15.19 20.31 0.54
CA GLU A 76 -14.86 19.10 -0.22
C GLU A 76 -13.40 18.65 0.01
N PHE A 77 -12.51 19.59 0.29
CA PHE A 77 -11.15 19.26 0.72
C PHE A 77 -11.15 18.63 2.13
N GLU A 78 -11.94 19.14 3.07
CA GLU A 78 -12.08 18.52 4.39
C GLU A 78 -12.72 17.13 4.31
N GLU A 79 -13.72 16.92 3.45
CA GLU A 79 -14.26 15.57 3.15
C GLU A 79 -13.15 14.61 2.68
N THR A 80 -12.20 15.12 1.90
CA THR A 80 -11.03 14.36 1.45
C THR A 80 -10.10 13.98 2.60
N LEU A 81 -9.81 14.92 3.51
CA LEU A 81 -9.02 14.64 4.71
C LEU A 81 -9.71 13.61 5.60
N GLU A 82 -11.01 13.74 5.82
CA GLU A 82 -11.79 12.79 6.62
C GLU A 82 -11.83 11.40 6.01
N THR A 83 -11.98 11.32 4.68
CA THR A 83 -11.91 10.04 3.97
C THR A 83 -10.54 9.37 4.16
N CYS A 84 -9.45 10.13 4.10
CA CYS A 84 -8.10 9.61 4.36
C CYS A 84 -7.96 9.06 5.78
N ARG A 85 -8.48 9.78 6.79
CA ARG A 85 -8.48 9.34 8.20
C ARG A 85 -9.25 8.02 8.36
N ARG A 86 -10.46 7.93 7.82
CA ARG A 86 -11.30 6.72 7.86
C ARG A 86 -10.67 5.54 7.12
N ALA A 87 -10.07 5.81 5.96
CA ALA A 87 -9.37 4.80 5.17
C ALA A 87 -8.10 4.29 5.86
N ARG A 88 -7.50 5.07 6.77
CA ARG A 88 -6.20 4.80 7.41
C ARG A 88 -5.11 4.50 6.36
N PHE A 89 -5.01 5.36 5.36
CA PHE A 89 -3.99 5.19 4.32
C PHE A 89 -2.59 5.31 4.93
N MET A 90 -1.75 4.30 4.69
CA MET A 90 -0.33 4.35 5.01
C MET A 90 0.40 5.30 4.05
N LYS A 91 -0.05 5.38 2.78
CA LYS A 91 0.56 6.25 1.78
C LYS A 91 -0.47 6.96 0.91
N VAL A 92 -0.34 8.26 0.75
CA VAL A 92 -1.15 9.06 -0.17
C VAL A 92 -0.21 9.78 -1.14
N HIS A 93 -0.35 9.50 -2.43
CA HIS A 93 0.31 10.28 -3.46
C HIS A 93 -0.56 11.49 -3.80
N VAL A 94 -0.07 12.67 -3.43
CA VAL A 94 -0.78 13.93 -3.66
C VAL A 94 -0.33 14.54 -4.97
N PHE A 95 -1.27 14.66 -5.91
CA PHE A 95 -1.06 15.28 -7.21
C PHE A 95 -1.77 16.64 -7.27
N PRO A 96 -1.04 17.76 -7.37
CA PRO A 96 -1.69 19.03 -7.64
C PRO A 96 -2.35 18.98 -9.03
N PHE A 97 -3.59 19.41 -9.13
CA PHE A 97 -4.28 19.51 -10.40
C PHE A 97 -3.50 20.48 -11.31
N SER A 98 -3.23 20.02 -12.53
CA SER A 98 -2.57 20.81 -13.56
C SER A 98 -3.45 20.79 -14.80
N ARG A 99 -3.78 21.98 -15.30
CA ARG A 99 -4.58 22.14 -16.51
C ARG A 99 -3.82 21.56 -17.70
N ARG A 100 -4.49 20.68 -18.45
CA ARG A 100 -3.97 20.12 -19.69
C ARG A 100 -4.89 20.48 -20.84
N ASP A 101 -4.35 21.14 -21.84
CA ASP A 101 -5.10 21.56 -23.03
C ASP A 101 -5.83 20.36 -23.67
N GLY A 102 -7.06 20.60 -24.13
CA GLY A 102 -7.91 19.57 -24.73
C GLY A 102 -8.67 18.68 -23.73
N THR A 103 -8.48 18.84 -22.42
CA THR A 103 -9.28 18.11 -21.41
C THR A 103 -10.53 18.90 -21.00
N PRO A 104 -11.65 18.22 -20.66
CA PRO A 104 -12.85 18.91 -20.15
C PRO A 104 -12.57 19.74 -18.90
N ALA A 105 -11.69 19.25 -18.02
CA ALA A 105 -11.32 19.96 -16.79
C ALA A 105 -10.57 21.28 -17.05
N ALA A 106 -9.87 21.40 -18.17
CA ALA A 106 -9.14 22.62 -18.51
C ALA A 106 -10.08 23.81 -18.78
N THR A 107 -11.30 23.57 -19.27
CA THR A 107 -12.29 24.61 -19.58
C THR A 107 -13.37 24.78 -18.52
N MET A 108 -13.34 24.00 -17.44
CA MET A 108 -14.28 24.16 -16.32
C MET A 108 -14.10 25.53 -15.65
N PRO A 109 -15.20 26.18 -15.22
CA PRO A 109 -15.12 27.39 -14.40
C PRO A 109 -14.49 27.09 -13.03
N ASP A 110 -14.25 28.14 -12.25
CA ASP A 110 -13.85 28.05 -10.83
C ASP A 110 -12.55 27.28 -10.59
N GLN A 111 -11.53 27.59 -11.40
CA GLN A 111 -10.18 27.06 -11.21
C GLN A 111 -9.63 27.49 -9.84
N VAL A 112 -9.09 26.53 -9.08
CA VAL A 112 -8.52 26.79 -7.75
C VAL A 112 -7.19 27.53 -7.90
N ALA A 113 -6.97 28.56 -7.07
CA ALA A 113 -5.75 29.35 -7.13
C ALA A 113 -4.51 28.51 -6.76
N PRO A 114 -3.36 28.68 -7.43
CA PRO A 114 -2.16 27.86 -7.19
C PRO A 114 -1.70 27.82 -5.74
N GLU A 115 -1.85 28.91 -4.99
CA GLU A 115 -1.45 28.96 -3.58
C GLU A 115 -2.35 28.11 -2.68
N VAL A 116 -3.66 28.05 -2.99
CA VAL A 116 -4.60 27.16 -2.29
C VAL A 116 -4.27 25.70 -2.60
N ILE A 117 -3.94 25.38 -3.86
CA ILE A 117 -3.50 24.02 -4.23
C ILE A 117 -2.25 23.64 -3.44
N LYS A 118 -1.27 24.54 -3.36
CA LYS A 118 -0.02 24.32 -2.62
C LYS A 118 -0.26 24.10 -1.13
N GLU A 119 -1.12 24.90 -0.51
CA GLU A 119 -1.52 24.73 0.89
C GLU A 119 -2.18 23.36 1.11
N ARG A 120 -3.14 22.98 0.26
CA ARG A 120 -3.82 21.68 0.32
C ARG A 120 -2.85 20.51 0.12
N VAL A 121 -1.86 20.63 -0.76
CA VAL A 121 -0.77 19.63 -0.89
C VAL A 121 -0.03 19.44 0.42
N HIS A 122 0.35 20.55 1.09
CA HIS A 122 1.05 20.49 2.36
C HIS A 122 0.19 19.85 3.46
N VAL A 123 -1.05 20.32 3.63
CA VAL A 123 -1.99 19.78 4.63
C VAL A 123 -2.22 18.27 4.45
N LEU A 124 -2.48 17.82 3.21
CA LEU A 124 -2.73 16.41 2.95
C LEU A 124 -1.46 15.55 3.10
N SER A 125 -0.29 16.08 2.74
CA SER A 125 1.00 15.40 2.97
C SER A 125 1.32 15.28 4.45
N ASP A 126 0.96 16.28 5.26
CA ASP A 126 1.15 16.25 6.71
C ASP A 126 0.25 15.20 7.37
N LEU A 127 -1.01 15.11 6.94
CA LEU A 127 -1.94 14.05 7.35
C LEU A 127 -1.43 12.66 6.94
N GLU A 128 -0.91 12.50 5.73
CA GLU A 128 -0.33 11.24 5.27
C GLU A 128 0.80 10.77 6.18
N ARG A 129 1.74 11.67 6.55
CA ARG A 129 2.83 11.34 7.47
C ARG A 129 2.32 10.95 8.86
N GLU A 130 1.24 11.57 9.33
CA GLU A 130 0.61 11.20 10.61
C GLU A 130 -0.01 9.80 10.55
N LEU A 131 -0.78 9.50 9.50
CA LEU A 131 -1.41 8.19 9.31
C LEU A 131 -0.36 7.08 9.11
N ALA A 132 0.71 7.37 8.37
CA ALA A 132 1.84 6.48 8.21
C ALA A 132 2.51 6.15 9.55
N GLU A 133 2.80 7.17 10.37
CA GLU A 133 3.37 6.98 11.72
C GLU A 133 2.45 6.13 12.61
N GLN A 134 1.14 6.37 12.58
CA GLN A 134 0.15 5.56 13.30
C GLN A 134 0.18 4.09 12.84
N PHE A 135 0.25 3.85 11.53
CA PHE A 135 0.36 2.52 10.96
C PHE A 135 1.66 1.82 11.38
N TYR A 136 2.80 2.52 11.33
CA TYR A 136 4.08 1.94 11.75
C TYR A 136 4.07 1.56 13.24
N LYS A 137 3.55 2.45 14.10
CA LYS A 137 3.43 2.20 15.54
C LYS A 137 2.51 1.02 15.84
N SER A 138 1.36 0.91 15.18
CA SER A 138 0.45 -0.22 15.39
C SER A 138 1.12 -1.56 15.02
N ARG A 139 2.01 -1.54 14.03
CA ARG A 139 2.77 -2.72 13.59
C ARG A 139 3.88 -3.11 14.54
N ILE A 140 4.60 -2.16 15.13
CA ILE A 140 5.75 -2.48 15.97
C ILE A 140 5.40 -2.63 17.47
N ASN A 141 4.25 -2.11 17.91
CA ASN A 141 3.81 -2.11 19.31
C ASN A 141 2.65 -3.08 19.57
N SER A 142 2.65 -4.28 18.97
CA SER A 142 1.64 -5.31 19.25
C SER A 142 1.70 -5.89 20.69
N SER A 143 2.44 -5.25 21.59
CA SER A 143 2.13 -5.15 23.02
C SER A 143 2.39 -3.69 23.46
N ALA A 144 1.34 -3.01 23.92
CA ALA A 144 1.32 -1.57 24.13
C ALA A 144 2.28 -1.07 25.22
N VAL A 145 3.15 -0.08 24.91
CA VAL A 145 3.64 0.93 25.87
C VAL A 145 3.90 2.26 25.15
N GLU A 146 3.45 3.36 25.75
CA GLU A 146 3.62 4.73 25.27
C GLU A 146 5.08 5.22 25.28
N PRO A 147 5.44 6.19 24.41
CA PRO A 147 6.81 6.67 24.31
C PRO A 147 7.19 7.55 25.52
N VAL A 148 8.16 7.07 26.32
CA VAL A 148 8.86 7.92 27.29
C VAL A 148 9.78 8.87 26.51
N VAL A 149 9.43 10.15 26.52
CA VAL A 149 10.30 11.24 26.06
C VAL A 149 11.49 11.35 27.02
N THR A 150 12.71 11.23 26.52
CA THR A 150 13.89 11.83 27.19
C THR A 150 14.94 12.20 26.16
N GLY A 151 15.34 13.47 26.17
CA GLY A 151 16.22 14.08 25.18
C GLY A 151 17.73 13.83 25.39
N HIS A 152 18.45 14.36 24.40
CA HIS A 152 19.89 14.64 24.30
C HIS A 152 20.88 13.48 24.04
N ALA A 153 21.48 13.61 22.85
CA ALA A 153 22.85 13.31 22.42
C ALA A 153 23.60 12.11 23.03
N GLY A 154 23.87 11.13 22.17
CA GLY A 154 24.76 10.00 22.42
C GLY A 154 24.03 8.77 22.94
N ARG A 155 23.28 8.06 22.08
CA ARG A 155 22.62 6.82 22.47
C ARG A 155 23.08 5.66 21.61
N VAL A 156 23.61 4.65 22.31
CA VAL A 156 23.51 3.24 21.91
C VAL A 156 22.11 3.03 21.32
N PRO A 157 21.97 2.39 20.14
CA PRO A 157 20.65 2.18 19.56
C PRO A 157 19.75 1.53 20.62
N PRO A 158 18.51 2.02 20.81
CA PRO A 158 17.62 1.41 21.77
C PRO A 158 17.49 -0.08 21.42
N ILE A 159 17.57 -0.94 22.42
CA ILE A 159 17.53 -2.38 22.22
C ILE A 159 16.06 -2.74 21.96
N ALA A 160 15.78 -3.50 20.90
CA ALA A 160 14.42 -3.95 20.63
C ALA A 160 13.88 -4.75 21.81
N GLU A 161 12.59 -4.59 22.14
CA GLU A 161 12.00 -5.40 23.19
C GLU A 161 11.94 -6.87 22.74
N PRO A 162 12.15 -7.84 23.65
CA PRO A 162 12.16 -9.26 23.30
C PRO A 162 10.90 -9.74 22.57
N ASP A 163 9.75 -9.10 22.87
CA ASP A 163 8.44 -9.45 22.34
C ASP A 163 7.99 -8.57 21.15
N SER A 164 8.81 -7.59 20.72
CA SER A 164 8.52 -6.81 19.50
C SER A 164 8.44 -7.73 18.28
N PRO A 165 7.49 -7.54 17.35
CA PRO A 165 7.35 -8.43 16.20
C PRO A 165 8.63 -8.47 15.35
N VAL A 166 8.92 -9.66 14.82
CA VAL A 166 10.02 -9.86 13.87
C VAL A 166 9.59 -9.33 12.51
N LEU A 167 10.40 -8.45 11.95
CA LEU A 167 10.25 -7.90 10.61
C LEU A 167 11.24 -8.58 9.68
N GLU A 168 10.76 -8.97 8.50
CA GLU A 168 11.58 -9.38 7.38
C GLU A 168 11.67 -8.18 6.41
N VAL A 169 12.88 -7.64 6.26
CA VAL A 169 13.12 -6.39 5.50
C VAL A 169 13.99 -6.68 4.30
N LEU A 170 13.51 -6.33 3.10
CA LEU A 170 14.33 -6.33 1.90
C LEU A 170 15.23 -5.10 1.91
N ALA A 171 16.55 -5.28 2.02
CA ALA A 171 17.49 -4.16 1.96
C ALA A 171 17.62 -3.64 0.51
N GLU A 172 17.31 -2.36 0.30
CA GLU A 172 17.23 -1.77 -1.04
C GLU A 172 18.42 -0.85 -1.33
N ARG A 173 18.86 -0.10 -0.32
CA ARG A 173 19.90 0.92 -0.46
C ARG A 173 20.62 1.21 0.85
N GLN A 174 21.77 1.87 0.78
CA GLN A 174 22.39 2.46 1.96
C GLN A 174 21.49 3.58 2.51
N SER A 175 21.36 3.67 3.82
CA SER A 175 20.70 4.82 4.45
C SER A 175 21.46 6.11 4.17
N GLU A 176 20.74 7.14 3.76
CA GLU A 176 21.25 8.50 3.55
C GLU A 176 21.34 9.29 4.86
N THR A 177 20.57 8.89 5.87
CA THR A 177 20.39 9.60 7.13
C THR A 177 21.16 8.96 8.29
N ARG A 178 21.53 7.67 8.17
CA ARG A 178 22.18 6.88 9.22
C ARG A 178 23.38 6.09 8.68
N PRO A 179 24.61 6.58 8.88
CA PRO A 179 25.82 5.83 8.52
C PRO A 179 25.84 4.44 9.17
N GLY A 180 26.19 3.41 8.40
CA GLY A 180 26.22 2.02 8.86
C GLY A 180 24.87 1.31 8.89
N TYR A 181 23.82 1.94 8.34
CA TYR A 181 22.49 1.35 8.16
C TYR A 181 22.14 1.22 6.68
N VAL A 182 21.36 0.21 6.35
CA VAL A 182 20.65 0.12 5.07
C VAL A 182 19.19 0.52 5.28
N ARG A 183 18.57 1.06 4.22
CA ARG A 183 17.15 1.34 4.14
C ARG A 183 16.50 0.32 3.22
N GLY A 184 15.37 -0.20 3.66
CA GLY A 184 14.60 -1.21 2.96
C GLY A 184 13.11 -1.09 3.24
N SER A 185 12.34 -2.05 2.75
CA SER A 185 10.92 -2.17 3.02
C SER A 185 10.59 -3.54 3.62
N ASP A 186 9.64 -3.56 4.56
CA ASP A 186 9.05 -4.80 5.05
C ASP A 186 7.91 -5.29 4.15
N ARG A 187 7.24 -6.38 4.52
CA ARG A 187 6.11 -6.93 3.75
C ARG A 187 4.85 -6.04 3.68
N TRP A 188 4.75 -5.02 4.54
CA TRP A 188 3.70 -4.00 4.47
C TRP A 188 4.16 -2.74 3.74
N TYR A 189 5.36 -2.76 3.15
CA TYR A 189 5.99 -1.62 2.49
C TYR A 189 6.33 -0.47 3.46
N MET A 190 6.46 -0.80 4.75
CA MET A 190 6.94 0.13 5.75
C MET A 190 8.43 0.38 5.52
N PRO A 191 8.88 1.64 5.43
CA PRO A 191 10.30 1.94 5.31
C PRO A 191 11.01 1.58 6.61
N VAL A 192 12.03 0.73 6.53
CA VAL A 192 12.82 0.29 7.69
C VAL A 192 14.29 0.63 7.49
N GLU A 193 14.92 1.21 8.51
CA GLU A 193 16.36 1.38 8.62
C GLU A 193 16.92 0.35 9.60
N VAL A 194 17.88 -0.45 9.14
CA VAL A 194 18.49 -1.53 9.91
C VAL A 194 20.02 -1.50 9.76
N PRO A 195 20.82 -1.83 10.80
CA PRO A 195 22.27 -1.91 10.66
C PRO A 195 22.68 -2.82 9.49
N GLY A 196 23.56 -2.35 8.63
CA GLY A 196 23.93 -3.07 7.42
C GLY A 196 24.83 -2.30 6.50
N THR A 197 25.24 -2.96 5.43
CA THR A 197 26.15 -2.44 4.41
C THR A 197 25.59 -2.67 3.01
N MET A 198 26.25 -2.11 2.00
CA MET A 198 25.96 -2.36 0.59
C MET A 198 25.93 -3.85 0.20
N GLN A 199 26.61 -4.73 0.95
CA GLN A 199 26.58 -6.18 0.69
C GLN A 199 25.21 -6.81 0.98
N ASP A 200 24.38 -6.16 1.80
CA ASP A 200 23.05 -6.63 2.14
C ASP A 200 22.02 -6.30 1.04
N HIS A 201 22.38 -5.52 0.01
CA HIS A 201 21.43 -5.11 -1.03
C HIS A 201 20.80 -6.31 -1.75
N GLY A 202 19.47 -6.29 -1.85
CA GLY A 202 18.68 -7.38 -2.41
C GLY A 202 18.54 -8.60 -1.50
N GLN A 203 19.05 -8.55 -0.27
CA GLN A 203 18.88 -9.60 0.74
C GLN A 203 17.78 -9.24 1.71
N PHE A 204 17.11 -10.27 2.23
CA PHE A 204 16.21 -10.13 3.36
C PHE A 204 17.00 -10.14 4.68
N ILE A 205 16.65 -9.20 5.56
CA ILE A 205 17.22 -9.06 6.89
C ILE A 205 16.11 -9.27 7.91
N LEU A 206 16.27 -10.28 8.77
CA LEU A 206 15.44 -10.43 9.96
C LEU A 206 15.87 -9.42 11.01
N CYS A 207 14.92 -8.62 11.48
CA CYS A 207 15.16 -7.56 12.44
C CYS A 207 13.99 -7.38 13.40
N ARG A 208 14.24 -6.71 14.52
CA ARG A 208 13.18 -6.29 15.45
C ARG A 208 13.13 -4.77 15.49
N ALA A 209 11.92 -4.25 15.39
CA ALA A 209 11.69 -2.82 15.49
C ALA A 209 12.10 -2.29 16.87
N VAL A 210 12.66 -1.09 16.86
CA VAL A 210 13.14 -0.36 18.02
C VAL A 210 12.30 0.90 18.23
N SER A 211 12.01 1.61 17.15
CA SER A 211 11.22 2.83 17.19
C SER A 211 10.54 3.06 15.84
N ALA A 212 9.41 3.75 15.85
CA ALA A 212 8.71 4.22 14.67
C ALA A 212 8.44 5.72 14.80
N ASP A 213 8.69 6.46 13.73
CA ASP A 213 8.33 7.87 13.57
C ASP A 213 7.76 8.11 12.16
N ARG A 214 7.63 9.38 11.76
CA ARG A 214 7.06 9.76 10.45
C ARG A 214 7.92 9.36 9.25
N GLU A 215 9.21 9.10 9.44
CA GLU A 215 10.15 8.75 8.38
C GLU A 215 10.24 7.22 8.16
N GLY A 216 9.81 6.45 9.17
CA GLY A 216 9.75 5.00 9.10
C GLY A 216 10.06 4.32 10.43
N VAL A 217 10.53 3.08 10.32
CA VAL A 217 10.93 2.25 11.45
C VAL A 217 12.43 2.11 11.51
N VAL A 218 12.95 2.16 12.72
CA VAL A 218 14.33 1.79 13.04
C VAL A 218 14.29 0.41 13.63
N ALA A 219 15.16 -0.48 13.17
CA ALA A 219 15.24 -1.84 13.67
C ALA A 219 16.67 -2.22 14.03
N THR A 220 16.80 -3.28 14.82
CA THR A 220 18.07 -3.95 15.10
C THR A 220 18.09 -5.31 14.41
N ARG A 221 19.22 -5.68 13.81
CA ARG A 221 19.38 -7.01 13.22
C ARG A 221 19.25 -8.07 14.30
N MET A 222 18.58 -9.16 13.97
CA MET A 222 18.68 -10.37 14.77
C MET A 222 20.02 -11.04 14.45
N THR A 223 20.89 -11.21 15.45
CA THR A 223 22.09 -12.04 15.34
C THR A 223 21.66 -13.51 15.40
N ASP A 224 21.65 -14.17 14.23
CA ASP A 224 21.35 -15.59 14.00
C ASP A 224 20.12 -16.14 14.75
N ALA A 225 18.94 -15.63 14.42
CA ALA A 225 17.79 -16.53 14.36
C ALA A 225 17.87 -17.23 13.00
N VAL A 226 18.15 -18.53 13.03
CA VAL A 226 18.03 -19.43 11.87
C VAL A 226 16.69 -19.14 11.20
N VAL A 227 16.71 -18.54 10.02
CA VAL A 227 15.56 -18.60 9.10
C VAL A 227 15.31 -20.10 8.93
N PRO A 228 14.14 -20.67 9.28
CA PRO A 228 13.87 -22.05 8.96
C PRO A 228 14.06 -22.19 7.46
N ASN A 229 15.13 -22.88 7.07
CA ASN A 229 15.46 -23.06 5.68
C ASN A 229 14.26 -23.76 5.05
N ALA A 230 13.59 -23.11 4.10
CA ALA A 230 12.68 -23.78 3.19
C ALA A 230 13.51 -24.68 2.27
N THR A 231 14.10 -25.73 2.83
CA THR A 231 14.89 -26.74 2.12
C THR A 231 15.05 -27.97 3.02
N GLU A 232 13.93 -28.63 3.29
CA GLU A 232 13.94 -30.10 3.38
C GLU A 232 12.84 -30.64 2.46
N PRO A 233 13.18 -31.46 1.44
CA PRO A 233 12.20 -32.18 0.65
C PRO A 233 11.68 -33.36 1.46
N GLN A 234 10.79 -33.11 2.43
CA GLN A 234 10.13 -34.19 3.16
C GLN A 234 9.01 -34.80 2.31
N GLN A 235 9.34 -35.98 1.79
CA GLN A 235 8.45 -37.10 1.51
C GLN A 235 7.57 -37.00 0.25
N ARG A 236 8.15 -37.49 -0.85
CA ARG A 236 7.40 -38.30 -1.82
C ARG A 236 6.68 -39.43 -1.06
N ARG A 237 5.42 -39.22 -0.68
CA ARG A 237 4.48 -40.34 -0.51
C ARG A 237 4.01 -40.74 -1.89
N THR A 238 4.56 -41.85 -2.35
CA THR A 238 4.02 -42.74 -3.37
C THR A 238 2.51 -42.90 -3.20
N LEU A 239 1.73 -42.19 -4.01
CA LEU A 239 0.38 -42.61 -4.38
C LEU A 239 0.52 -43.54 -5.58
N THR A 240 0.85 -44.79 -5.30
CA THR A 240 0.66 -45.92 -6.22
C THR A 240 -0.17 -46.94 -5.48
N ALA A 241 -1.49 -46.79 -5.57
CA ALA A 241 -2.50 -47.85 -5.53
C ALA A 241 -3.85 -47.20 -5.21
N MET A 242 -4.65 -46.97 -6.24
CA MET A 242 -6.09 -47.28 -6.30
C MET A 242 -6.56 -46.82 -7.69
N GLY A 243 -6.07 -47.52 -8.70
CA GLY A 243 -6.84 -47.68 -9.91
C GLY A 243 -7.97 -48.68 -9.62
N GLU A 244 -9.08 -48.43 -10.30
CA GLU A 244 -10.17 -49.36 -10.61
C GLU A 244 -11.51 -49.19 -9.88
N THR A 245 -12.43 -48.65 -10.68
CA THR A 245 -13.85 -49.00 -10.84
C THR A 245 -14.89 -48.26 -9.98
N ARG A 246 -15.65 -47.35 -10.63
CA ARG A 246 -16.99 -47.67 -11.19
C ARG A 246 -17.55 -46.51 -12.04
N LYS A 247 -17.78 -46.80 -13.32
CA LYS A 247 -18.86 -46.26 -14.19
C LYS A 247 -20.22 -46.58 -13.52
N ALA A 248 -21.38 -45.96 -13.74
CA ALA A 248 -21.89 -44.86 -14.58
C ALA A 248 -23.38 -44.67 -14.22
N SER A 249 -23.93 -43.46 -14.40
CA SER A 249 -25.31 -43.11 -14.80
C SER A 249 -25.47 -41.60 -14.58
N GLY A 250 -25.60 -40.70 -15.56
CA GLY A 250 -26.45 -40.76 -16.75
C GLY A 250 -27.81 -40.15 -16.41
N ILE A 251 -28.04 -38.89 -16.81
CA ILE A 251 -29.32 -38.30 -17.28
C ILE A 251 -29.01 -36.88 -17.78
N GLU A 252 -29.51 -36.61 -18.99
CA GLU A 252 -29.42 -35.38 -19.77
C GLU A 252 -30.49 -34.34 -19.37
N ASP A 253 -30.20 -33.09 -19.73
CA ASP A 253 -31.02 -32.23 -20.59
C ASP A 253 -31.57 -30.88 -20.04
N SER A 254 -31.29 -29.86 -20.85
CA SER A 254 -32.13 -28.72 -21.23
C SER A 254 -32.10 -27.36 -20.48
N ARG A 255 -31.85 -26.35 -21.32
CA ARG A 255 -32.40 -24.97 -21.39
C ARG A 255 -31.68 -23.80 -20.69
N ALA A 256 -30.95 -23.06 -21.54
CA ALA A 256 -31.11 -21.64 -21.89
C ALA A 256 -31.74 -20.66 -20.87
N ALA A 257 -30.98 -19.61 -20.53
CA ALA A 257 -31.49 -18.24 -20.48
C ALA A 257 -30.35 -17.23 -20.66
N VAL A 258 -30.53 -16.36 -21.66
CA VAL A 258 -29.85 -15.08 -21.88
C VAL A 258 -30.09 -14.18 -20.68
N LEU A 259 -29.08 -13.42 -20.25
CA LEU A 259 -29.24 -12.01 -19.83
C LEU A 259 -27.87 -11.32 -19.86
N SER A 260 -27.84 -10.29 -20.70
CA SER A 260 -26.84 -9.24 -20.76
C SER A 260 -26.73 -8.52 -19.42
N ASP A 261 -25.52 -8.20 -18.99
CA ASP A 261 -25.26 -6.88 -18.42
C ASP A 261 -23.80 -6.50 -18.65
N SER A 262 -23.63 -5.35 -19.29
CA SER A 262 -22.35 -4.76 -19.65
C SER A 262 -21.80 -4.00 -18.44
N GLU A 263 -21.02 -4.68 -17.60
CA GLU A 263 -20.23 -4.04 -16.55
C GLU A 263 -18.86 -3.65 -17.11
N THR A 264 -18.56 -2.35 -17.07
CA THR A 264 -17.29 -1.80 -17.56
C THR A 264 -16.24 -1.96 -16.47
N PRO A 265 -15.12 -2.67 -16.70
CA PRO A 265 -14.14 -2.95 -15.67
C PRO A 265 -13.33 -1.70 -15.27
N LEU A 266 -13.05 -1.58 -13.96
CA LEU A 266 -12.02 -0.67 -13.44
C LEU A 266 -10.64 -1.27 -13.74
N ASP A 267 -9.89 -0.62 -14.62
CA ASP A 267 -8.51 -0.96 -14.98
C ASP A 267 -7.57 -0.77 -13.78
N LEU A 268 -6.94 -1.87 -13.36
CA LEU A 268 -5.84 -1.87 -12.41
C LEU A 268 -4.56 -2.05 -13.22
N VAL A 269 -3.78 -0.98 -13.37
CA VAL A 269 -2.43 -1.08 -13.96
C VAL A 269 -1.47 -1.55 -12.87
N GLN A 270 -0.95 -2.77 -12.99
CA GLN A 270 0.29 -3.16 -12.30
C GLN A 270 1.43 -2.35 -12.91
N LEU A 271 1.72 -1.17 -12.35
CA LEU A 271 2.87 -0.38 -12.76
C LEU A 271 4.12 -0.95 -12.09
N ARG A 272 4.86 -1.75 -12.85
CA ARG A 272 6.29 -1.98 -12.62
C ARG A 272 6.99 -0.66 -12.91
N MET A 273 7.33 0.11 -11.87
CA MET A 273 8.00 1.40 -12.04
C MET A 273 9.53 1.20 -12.11
N PRO A 274 10.23 1.85 -13.07
CA PRO A 274 11.68 1.81 -13.16
C PRO A 274 12.34 2.74 -12.14
N HIS A 275 13.53 2.36 -11.69
CA HIS A 275 14.40 3.18 -10.85
C HIS A 275 14.69 4.53 -11.53
N ARG A 276 14.50 5.63 -10.80
CA ARG A 276 14.92 6.97 -11.21
C ARG A 276 16.44 7.08 -11.15
N ASP A 277 17.09 7.05 -12.31
CA ASP A 277 18.36 7.75 -12.51
C ASP A 277 18.06 9.05 -13.26
N THR A 278 18.33 10.17 -12.60
CA THR A 278 18.19 11.52 -13.16
C THR A 278 19.19 11.75 -14.29
N ARG A 279 18.68 11.97 -15.51
CA ARG A 279 19.15 12.98 -16.48
C ARG A 279 18.04 13.25 -17.50
N MET A 280 17.44 14.44 -17.41
CA MET A 280 16.58 14.97 -18.47
C MET A 280 17.42 15.42 -19.66
N THR A 281 17.11 14.93 -20.86
CA THR A 281 17.15 15.71 -22.11
C THR A 281 16.10 15.16 -23.08
N GLY A 282 15.15 16.03 -23.44
CA GLY A 282 14.52 16.17 -24.76
C GLY A 282 13.93 14.97 -25.52
N ALA A 283 12.63 15.09 -25.81
CA ALA A 283 11.90 14.57 -26.97
C ALA A 283 11.58 13.05 -27.05
N ASP A 284 10.54 12.76 -27.84
CA ASP A 284 10.01 11.46 -28.31
C ASP A 284 8.90 10.84 -27.44
N VAL A 285 7.61 11.12 -27.71
CA VAL A 285 6.73 10.57 -28.78
C VAL A 285 6.51 9.06 -28.65
N TRP A 286 5.30 8.62 -28.27
CA TRP A 286 4.72 7.33 -28.70
C TRP A 286 3.19 7.44 -28.90
N PRO A 287 2.60 6.62 -29.81
CA PRO A 287 1.43 6.96 -30.61
C PRO A 287 0.13 6.24 -30.18
N HIS A 288 -0.96 6.87 -30.62
CA HIS A 288 -2.35 6.43 -30.89
C HIS A 288 -3.01 5.36 -30.01
#